data_AF-A0A0M3J335-F1
#
_entry.id   AF-A0A0M3J335-F1
#
_cell.length_a   1.000
_cell.length_b   1.000
_cell.length_c   1.000
_cell.angle_alpha   90.00
_cell.angle_beta   90.00
_cell.angle_gamma   90.00
#
_symmetry.space_group_name_H-M   'P 1'
#
loop_
_entity.id
_entity.type
_entity.pdbx_description
1 polymer ?
#
loop_
_entity_poly.entity_id
_entity_poly.type
_entity_poly.pdbx_seq_one_letter_code
_entity_poly.pdbx_strand_id
1 'polypeptide(L)'
;MAICFARHGAEKCVEWSKLCNVVDWKYFGALSDSDKQCLTSYITVHTCAAKYGKVFCSKMQSACYQILGETVRSGAVVLMPPNVAYCMTSEHYLAICYAKFGAAKCIQWRQICSIPINYKELMVSQEECVTSYVMIQSLVQNCQASSSQPFCTHVQQSCSAIGVKIVVKPTPPKLVLPQPTDVDMRLCYTKYGIVGCEEMLRKCFISPAMINIVLDGFKRDCLKRRKLCDSMGSAHFFLATRRIEII
;
A
#
# COMPACT_ATOMS: atom_id res chain seq x y z
N MET A 1 -9.66 -26.84 19.23
CA MET A 1 -8.84 -26.02 20.15
C MET A 1 -7.34 -26.17 19.96
N ALA A 2 -6.80 -27.37 19.69
CA ALA A 2 -5.35 -27.54 19.44
C ALA A 2 -4.78 -26.53 18.43
N ILE A 3 -5.50 -26.26 17.33
CA ILE A 3 -5.13 -25.25 16.33
C ILE A 3 -5.07 -23.83 16.93
N CYS A 4 -6.01 -23.46 17.81
CA CYS A 4 -6.00 -22.15 18.47
C CYS A 4 -4.76 -22.01 19.36
N PHE A 5 -4.51 -22.98 20.24
CA PHE A 5 -3.36 -22.95 21.14
C PHE A 5 -2.04 -22.92 20.38
N ALA A 6 -1.90 -23.73 19.34
CA ALA A 6 -0.71 -23.77 18.51
C ALA A 6 -0.43 -22.43 17.80
N ARG A 7 -1.47 -21.69 17.41
CA ARG A 7 -1.32 -20.43 16.65
C ARG A 7 -1.32 -19.17 17.49
N HIS A 8 -1.99 -19.17 18.65
CA HIS A 8 -2.27 -17.95 19.41
C HIS A 8 -1.89 -18.05 20.89
N GLY A 9 -1.49 -19.23 21.37
CA GLY A 9 -1.19 -19.48 22.78
C GLY A 9 -2.42 -19.80 23.63
N ALA A 10 -2.19 -20.50 24.74
CA ALA A 10 -3.26 -20.94 25.63
C ALA A 10 -4.03 -19.78 26.25
N GLU A 11 -3.34 -18.74 26.69
CA GLU A 11 -3.92 -17.58 27.37
C GLU A 11 -4.99 -16.88 26.51
N LYS A 12 -4.66 -16.51 25.26
CA LYS A 12 -5.61 -15.85 24.34
C LYS A 12 -6.80 -16.73 24.00
N CYS A 13 -6.57 -18.02 23.78
CA CYS A 13 -7.65 -18.94 23.43
C CYS A 13 -8.60 -19.18 24.62
N VAL A 14 -8.10 -19.16 25.86
CA VAL A 14 -8.91 -19.20 27.08
C VAL A 14 -9.67 -17.88 27.28
N GLU A 15 -9.06 -16.74 26.97
CA GLU A 15 -9.74 -15.44 26.97
C GLU A 15 -10.91 -15.44 25.98
N TRP A 16 -10.69 -15.84 24.73
CA TRP A 16 -11.75 -15.91 23.71
C TRP A 16 -12.83 -16.93 24.04
N SER A 17 -12.49 -18.06 24.65
CA SER A 17 -13.50 -19.05 25.06
C SER A 17 -14.43 -18.51 26.14
N LYS A 18 -13.91 -17.68 27.07
CA LYS A 18 -14.74 -16.99 28.06
C LYS A 18 -15.68 -15.98 27.41
N LEU A 19 -15.20 -15.20 26.43
CA LEU A 19 -16.04 -14.27 25.66
C LEU A 19 -17.16 -15.00 24.89
N CYS A 20 -16.90 -16.24 24.48
CA CYS A 20 -17.88 -17.12 23.84
C CYS A 20 -18.76 -17.91 24.81
N ASN A 21 -18.66 -17.68 26.13
CA ASN A 21 -19.36 -18.43 27.17
C ASN A 21 -19.19 -19.95 27.07
N VAL A 22 -18.01 -20.42 26.62
CA VAL A 22 -17.70 -21.85 26.57
C VAL A 22 -17.43 -22.33 27.99
N VAL A 23 -18.47 -22.89 28.62
CA VAL A 23 -18.53 -23.19 30.06
C VAL A 23 -17.59 -24.34 30.46
N ASP A 24 -17.27 -25.24 29.54
CA ASP A 24 -16.51 -26.44 29.84
C ASP A 24 -15.44 -26.74 28.79
N TRP A 25 -14.23 -26.23 29.04
CA TRP A 25 -13.07 -26.41 28.18
C TRP A 25 -12.12 -27.50 28.69
N LYS A 26 -12.27 -27.92 29.95
CA LYS A 26 -11.38 -28.90 30.60
C LYS A 26 -11.75 -30.32 30.22
N TYR A 27 -13.02 -30.59 29.97
CA TYR A 27 -13.45 -31.86 29.41
C TYR A 27 -13.38 -31.75 27.88
N PHE A 28 -12.73 -32.71 27.23
CA PHE A 28 -12.58 -32.82 25.77
C PHE A 28 -13.91 -33.06 25.03
N GLY A 29 -15.02 -32.53 25.54
CA GLY A 29 -16.30 -32.53 24.86
C GLY A 29 -16.20 -31.82 23.51
N ALA A 30 -16.95 -32.32 22.53
CA ALA A 30 -17.06 -31.65 21.25
C ALA A 30 -17.70 -30.27 21.47
N LEU A 31 -16.99 -29.21 21.08
CA LEU A 31 -17.56 -27.85 21.03
C LEU A 31 -18.85 -27.88 20.22
N SER A 32 -19.88 -27.16 20.69
CA SER A 32 -21.08 -26.93 19.89
C SER A 32 -20.73 -26.12 18.64
N ASP A 33 -21.56 -26.18 17.60
CA ASP A 33 -21.30 -25.42 16.38
C ASP A 33 -21.37 -23.90 16.61
N SER A 34 -22.19 -23.44 17.56
CA SER A 34 -22.20 -22.05 18.01
C SER A 34 -20.88 -21.65 18.67
N ASP A 35 -20.29 -22.51 19.51
CA ASP A 35 -19.00 -22.22 20.16
C ASP A 35 -17.88 -22.16 19.12
N LYS A 36 -17.87 -23.09 18.16
CA LYS A 36 -16.91 -23.09 17.05
C LYS A 36 -17.02 -21.83 16.21
N GLN A 37 -18.23 -21.38 15.91
CA GLN A 37 -18.47 -20.16 15.14
C GLN A 37 -17.99 -18.92 15.92
N CYS A 38 -18.29 -18.86 17.21
CA CYS A 38 -17.85 -17.76 18.07
C CYS A 38 -16.32 -17.66 18.08
N LEU A 39 -15.63 -18.77 18.38
CA LEU A 39 -14.17 -18.82 18.42
C LEU A 39 -13.56 -18.48 17.05
N THR A 40 -14.13 -19.01 15.96
CA THR A 40 -13.69 -18.70 14.59
C THR A 40 -13.77 -17.20 14.32
N SER A 41 -14.83 -16.53 14.78
CA SER A 41 -14.99 -15.08 14.61
C SER A 41 -13.85 -14.29 15.27
N TYR A 42 -13.54 -14.60 16.54
CA TYR A 42 -12.45 -13.95 17.27
C TYR A 42 -11.07 -14.23 16.65
N ILE A 43 -10.80 -15.49 16.32
CA ILE A 43 -9.56 -15.91 15.66
C ILE A 43 -9.36 -15.14 14.35
N THR A 44 -10.43 -15.01 13.55
CA THR A 44 -10.41 -14.32 12.25
C THR A 44 -10.07 -12.84 12.40
N VAL A 45 -10.77 -12.13 13.28
CA VAL A 45 -10.52 -10.69 13.53
C VAL A 45 -9.12 -10.48 14.10
N HIS A 46 -8.70 -11.30 15.05
CA HIS A 46 -7.38 -11.16 15.66
C HIS A 46 -6.25 -11.46 14.68
N THR A 47 -6.38 -12.53 13.88
CA THR A 47 -5.39 -12.87 12.84
C THR A 47 -5.28 -11.78 11.80
N CYS A 48 -6.43 -11.26 11.33
CA CYS A 48 -6.45 -10.10 10.45
C CYS A 48 -5.74 -8.90 11.12
N ALA A 49 -6.09 -8.57 12.36
CA ALA A 49 -5.55 -7.39 13.05
C ALA A 49 -4.05 -7.48 13.28
N ALA A 50 -3.52 -8.68 13.52
CA ALA A 50 -2.09 -8.93 13.60
C ALA A 50 -1.39 -8.70 12.26
N LYS A 51 -2.02 -9.08 11.14
CA LYS A 51 -1.44 -8.96 9.79
C LYS A 51 -1.55 -7.54 9.21
N TYR A 52 -2.68 -6.87 9.41
CA TYR A 52 -3.00 -5.61 8.71
C TYR A 52 -3.34 -4.43 9.63
N GLY A 53 -3.48 -4.66 10.94
CA GLY A 53 -3.92 -3.66 11.90
C GLY A 53 -5.44 -3.63 12.11
N LYS A 54 -5.85 -3.22 13.33
CA LYS A 54 -7.26 -3.24 13.78
C LYS A 54 -8.19 -2.42 12.89
N VAL A 55 -7.77 -1.21 12.50
CA VAL A 55 -8.58 -0.29 11.66
C VAL A 55 -8.86 -0.92 10.29
N PHE A 56 -7.86 -1.53 9.68
CA PHE A 56 -8.02 -2.20 8.39
C PHE A 56 -9.03 -3.35 8.49
N CYS A 57 -8.90 -4.19 9.52
CA CYS A 57 -9.77 -5.36 9.70
C CYS A 57 -11.22 -5.01 10.00
N SER A 58 -11.47 -3.93 10.74
CA SER A 58 -12.82 -3.41 10.92
C SER A 58 -13.46 -2.98 9.58
N LYS A 59 -12.69 -2.33 8.71
CA LYS A 59 -13.15 -1.98 7.35
C LYS A 59 -13.35 -3.22 6.48
N MET A 60 -12.45 -4.20 6.56
CA MET A 60 -12.55 -5.46 5.82
C MET A 60 -13.76 -6.29 6.25
N GLN A 61 -14.04 -6.36 7.55
CA GLN A 61 -15.25 -6.98 8.09
C GLN A 61 -16.50 -6.30 7.52
N SER A 62 -16.55 -4.97 7.60
CA SER A 62 -17.68 -4.19 7.05
C SER A 62 -17.86 -4.40 5.55
N ALA A 63 -16.76 -4.50 4.80
CA ALA A 63 -16.78 -4.80 3.39
C ALA A 63 -17.33 -6.21 3.09
N CYS A 64 -16.94 -7.22 3.87
CA CYS A 64 -17.48 -8.57 3.73
C CYS A 64 -18.99 -8.61 4.00
N TYR A 65 -19.49 -7.91 5.03
CA TYR A 65 -20.94 -7.76 5.26
C TYR A 65 -21.63 -7.13 4.05
N GLN A 66 -21.08 -6.04 3.51
CA GLN A 66 -21.64 -5.35 2.35
C GLN A 66 -21.67 -6.22 1.09
N ILE A 67 -20.60 -6.96 0.80
CA ILE A 67 -20.49 -7.82 -0.38
C ILE A 67 -21.49 -8.99 -0.29
N LEU A 68 -21.65 -9.55 0.91
CA LEU A 68 -22.54 -10.69 1.14
C LEU A 68 -24.02 -10.28 1.34
N GLY A 69 -24.32 -8.97 1.39
CA GLY A 69 -25.67 -8.48 1.67
C GLY A 69 -26.14 -8.75 3.10
N GLU A 70 -25.20 -8.99 4.02
CA GLU A 70 -25.47 -9.30 5.41
C GLU A 70 -25.56 -8.01 6.24
N THR A 71 -26.49 -7.94 7.18
CA THR A 71 -26.62 -6.78 8.07
C THR A 71 -25.64 -6.88 9.24
N VAL A 72 -24.87 -5.83 9.49
CA VAL A 72 -24.04 -5.73 10.70
C VAL A 72 -24.95 -5.65 11.91
N ARG A 73 -24.93 -6.68 12.76
CA ARG A 73 -25.64 -6.65 14.05
C ARG A 73 -24.87 -5.74 15.01
N SER A 74 -25.52 -4.70 15.51
CA SER A 74 -24.95 -3.86 16.58
C SER A 74 -25.21 -4.54 17.93
N GLY A 75 -24.16 -4.88 18.68
CA GLY A 75 -24.26 -5.52 19.99
C GLY A 75 -22.89 -5.73 20.63
N ALA A 76 -22.86 -5.97 21.95
CA ALA A 76 -21.63 -6.13 22.73
C ALA A 76 -20.76 -7.34 22.27
N VAL A 77 -21.40 -8.36 21.70
CA VAL A 77 -20.73 -9.52 21.09
C VAL A 77 -21.33 -9.74 19.70
N VAL A 78 -20.70 -9.16 18.68
CA VAL A 78 -21.12 -9.38 17.29
C VAL A 78 -20.55 -10.72 16.83
N LEU A 79 -21.34 -11.79 17.02
CA LEU A 79 -21.04 -13.08 16.43
C LEU A 79 -21.02 -12.92 14.90
N MET A 80 -19.88 -13.19 14.28
CA MET A 80 -19.74 -13.05 12.84
C MET A 80 -20.40 -14.23 12.14
N PRO A 81 -21.27 -14.01 11.14
CA PRO A 81 -21.77 -15.08 10.30
C PRO A 81 -20.63 -15.88 9.64
N PRO A 82 -20.77 -17.20 9.41
CA PRO A 82 -19.66 -18.03 8.93
C PRO A 82 -19.19 -17.62 7.53
N ASN A 83 -20.10 -17.15 6.67
CA ASN A 83 -19.80 -16.61 5.34
C ASN A 83 -18.96 -15.32 5.41
N VAL A 84 -19.23 -14.44 6.38
CA VAL A 84 -18.44 -13.21 6.60
C VAL A 84 -17.05 -13.56 7.14
N ALA A 85 -16.97 -14.51 8.08
CA ALA A 85 -15.69 -15.00 8.59
C ALA A 85 -14.86 -15.63 7.47
N TYR A 86 -15.49 -16.46 6.64
CA TYR A 86 -14.84 -17.04 5.45
C TYR A 86 -14.32 -15.96 4.52
N CYS A 87 -15.13 -14.95 4.15
CA CYS A 87 -14.72 -13.82 3.33
C CYS A 87 -13.48 -13.09 3.88
N MET A 88 -13.40 -12.92 5.20
CA MET A 88 -12.23 -12.33 5.84
C MET A 88 -11.01 -13.24 5.78
N THR A 89 -11.16 -14.53 6.13
CA THR A 89 -10.05 -15.49 6.16
C THR A 89 -9.52 -15.85 4.77
N SER A 90 -10.38 -15.83 3.75
CA SER A 90 -10.01 -16.11 2.36
C SER A 90 -9.40 -14.89 1.68
N GLU A 91 -9.23 -13.77 2.39
CA GLU A 91 -8.68 -12.54 1.84
C GLU A 91 -9.41 -12.08 0.58
N HIS A 92 -10.75 -12.17 0.60
CA HIS A 92 -11.59 -11.91 -0.56
C HIS A 92 -11.22 -10.58 -1.22
N TYR A 93 -10.84 -10.63 -2.50
CA TYR A 93 -10.22 -9.50 -3.19
C TYR A 93 -11.05 -8.21 -3.09
N LEU A 94 -12.36 -8.28 -3.37
CA LEU A 94 -13.25 -7.11 -3.25
C LEU A 94 -13.31 -6.55 -1.82
N ALA A 95 -13.25 -7.40 -0.80
CA ALA A 95 -13.27 -6.96 0.60
C ALA A 95 -11.99 -6.19 0.95
N ILE A 96 -10.83 -6.70 0.52
CA ILE A 96 -9.55 -5.99 0.66
C ILE A 96 -9.60 -4.65 -0.09
N CYS A 97 -10.09 -4.66 -1.33
CA CYS A 97 -10.21 -3.43 -2.11
C CYS A 97 -11.09 -2.40 -1.38
N TYR A 98 -12.28 -2.80 -0.92
CA TYR A 98 -13.22 -1.92 -0.23
C TYR A 98 -12.60 -1.38 1.06
N ALA A 99 -11.86 -2.21 1.81
CA ALA A 99 -11.18 -1.80 3.03
C ALA A 99 -10.05 -0.79 2.78
N LYS A 100 -9.27 -0.96 1.69
CA LYS A 100 -8.14 -0.09 1.34
C LYS A 100 -8.60 1.22 0.69
N PHE A 101 -9.47 1.14 -0.30
CA PHE A 101 -9.74 2.23 -1.24
C PHE A 101 -11.18 2.76 -1.18
N GLY A 102 -12.08 2.04 -0.50
CA GLY A 102 -13.51 2.35 -0.43
C GLY A 102 -14.32 1.70 -1.55
N ALA A 103 -15.58 1.39 -1.26
CA ALA A 103 -16.47 0.64 -2.15
C ALA A 103 -16.64 1.29 -3.54
N ALA A 104 -16.83 2.61 -3.59
CA ALA A 104 -17.10 3.32 -4.84
C ALA A 104 -15.98 3.13 -5.89
N LYS A 105 -14.71 3.28 -5.49
CA LYS A 105 -13.56 3.09 -6.38
C LYS A 105 -13.45 1.65 -6.85
N CYS A 106 -13.62 0.71 -5.93
CA CYS A 106 -13.51 -0.71 -6.24
C CYS A 106 -14.63 -1.19 -7.17
N ILE A 107 -15.84 -0.66 -7.05
CA ILE A 107 -16.94 -0.93 -7.99
C ILE A 107 -16.58 -0.42 -9.39
N GLN A 108 -16.00 0.78 -9.49
CA GLN A 108 -15.54 1.32 -10.77
C GLN A 108 -14.45 0.45 -11.40
N TRP A 109 -13.41 0.08 -10.64
CA TRP A 109 -12.35 -0.80 -11.14
C TRP A 109 -12.87 -2.18 -11.50
N ARG A 110 -13.81 -2.72 -10.73
CA ARG A 110 -14.48 -3.98 -11.03
C ARG A 110 -15.16 -3.93 -12.41
N GLN A 111 -15.87 -2.85 -12.71
CA GLN A 111 -16.53 -2.67 -14.01
C GLN A 111 -15.51 -2.56 -15.15
N ILE A 112 -14.45 -1.77 -14.96
CA ILE A 112 -13.41 -1.56 -15.97
C ILE A 112 -12.66 -2.87 -16.26
N CYS A 113 -12.26 -3.59 -15.21
CA CYS A 113 -11.53 -4.85 -15.34
C CYS A 113 -12.45 -6.06 -15.59
N SER A 114 -13.75 -5.84 -15.83
CA SER A 114 -14.74 -6.90 -16.10
C SER A 114 -14.73 -8.03 -15.05
N ILE A 115 -14.60 -7.68 -13.78
CA ILE A 115 -14.58 -8.63 -12.67
C ILE A 115 -16.03 -8.99 -12.28
N PRO A 116 -16.41 -10.28 -12.26
CA PRO A 116 -17.77 -10.68 -11.89
C PRO A 116 -18.07 -10.41 -10.41
N ILE A 117 -19.34 -10.21 -10.07
CA ILE A 117 -19.78 -9.86 -8.71
C ILE A 117 -19.51 -10.99 -7.71
N ASN A 118 -19.64 -12.25 -8.12
CA ASN A 118 -19.60 -13.42 -7.25
C ASN A 118 -18.24 -14.14 -7.25
N TYR A 119 -17.15 -13.43 -7.51
CA TYR A 119 -15.87 -14.06 -7.76
C TYR A 119 -14.98 -14.07 -6.51
N LYS A 120 -14.56 -15.28 -6.10
CA LYS A 120 -13.76 -15.49 -4.89
C LYS A 120 -12.28 -15.13 -5.07
N GLU A 121 -11.71 -15.42 -6.24
CA GLU A 121 -10.27 -15.31 -6.50
C GLU A 121 -10.03 -14.74 -7.90
N LEU A 122 -9.43 -13.56 -8.05
CA LEU A 122 -9.19 -12.94 -9.36
C LEU A 122 -8.39 -13.84 -10.32
N MET A 123 -8.69 -13.76 -11.61
CA MET A 123 -7.76 -14.25 -12.63
C MET A 123 -6.51 -13.37 -12.65
N VAL A 124 -5.37 -13.92 -13.05
CA VAL A 124 -4.10 -13.17 -13.16
C VAL A 124 -4.29 -11.87 -13.96
N SER A 125 -4.99 -11.92 -15.09
CA SER A 125 -5.28 -10.73 -15.91
C SER A 125 -6.14 -9.67 -15.21
N GLN A 126 -7.07 -10.09 -14.34
CA GLN A 126 -7.90 -9.18 -13.55
C GLN A 126 -7.10 -8.54 -12.40
N GLU A 127 -6.23 -9.32 -11.76
CA GLU A 127 -5.33 -8.83 -10.72
C GLU A 127 -4.33 -7.81 -11.28
N GLU A 128 -3.73 -8.10 -12.44
CA GLU A 128 -2.86 -7.17 -13.17
C GLU A 128 -3.60 -5.89 -13.57
N CYS A 129 -4.84 -6.01 -14.08
CA CYS A 129 -5.67 -4.86 -14.42
C CYS A 129 -5.87 -3.95 -13.20
N VAL A 130 -6.35 -4.50 -12.08
CA VAL A 130 -6.56 -3.72 -10.84
C VAL A 130 -5.26 -3.09 -10.36
N THR A 131 -4.19 -3.88 -10.30
CA THR A 131 -2.89 -3.43 -9.76
C THR A 131 -2.38 -2.25 -10.57
N SER A 132 -2.53 -2.29 -11.89
CA SER A 132 -2.22 -1.17 -12.78
C SER A 132 -3.01 0.09 -12.41
N TYR A 133 -4.32 -0.03 -12.18
CA TYR A 133 -5.16 1.10 -11.75
C TYR A 133 -4.79 1.66 -10.37
N VAL A 134 -4.40 0.81 -9.43
CA VAL A 134 -3.91 1.24 -8.11
C VAL A 134 -2.62 2.05 -8.26
N MET A 135 -1.67 1.58 -9.07
CA MET A 135 -0.43 2.30 -9.33
C MET A 135 -0.70 3.65 -10.01
N ILE A 136 -1.54 3.67 -11.04
CA ILE A 136 -1.95 4.91 -11.73
C ILE A 136 -2.57 5.89 -10.73
N GLN A 137 -3.45 5.43 -9.85
CA GLN A 137 -4.08 6.31 -8.86
C GLN A 137 -3.06 6.88 -7.87
N SER A 138 -2.09 6.09 -7.42
CA SER A 138 -0.99 6.59 -6.58
C SER A 138 -0.14 7.64 -7.31
N LEU A 139 0.15 7.44 -8.59
CA LEU A 139 0.87 8.42 -9.41
C LEU A 139 0.08 9.72 -9.57
N VAL A 140 -1.24 9.62 -9.79
CA VAL A 140 -2.13 10.78 -9.89
C VAL A 140 -2.17 11.56 -8.57
N GLN A 141 -2.29 10.86 -7.43
CA GLN A 141 -2.26 11.50 -6.11
C GLN A 141 -0.93 12.21 -5.85
N ASN A 142 0.18 11.57 -6.19
CA ASN A 142 1.51 12.17 -6.05
C ASN A 142 1.68 13.38 -6.98
N CYS A 143 1.16 13.31 -8.20
CA CYS A 143 1.12 14.46 -9.10
C CYS A 143 0.31 15.61 -8.49
N GLN A 144 -0.90 15.36 -8.00
CA GLN A 144 -1.74 16.39 -7.37
C GLN A 144 -1.12 17.02 -6.12
N ALA A 145 -0.30 16.25 -5.39
CA ALA A 145 0.44 16.75 -4.24
C ALA A 145 1.69 17.55 -4.65
N SER A 146 2.29 17.25 -5.80
CA SER A 146 3.47 17.94 -6.32
C SER A 146 3.10 19.26 -7.00
N SER A 147 3.86 20.32 -6.74
CA SER A 147 3.74 21.60 -7.45
C SER A 147 4.40 21.58 -8.84
N SER A 148 5.03 20.48 -9.25
CA SER A 148 5.76 20.38 -10.51
C SER A 148 4.83 20.03 -11.69
N GLN A 149 4.35 21.08 -12.37
CA GLN A 149 3.64 21.01 -13.65
C GLN A 149 4.15 19.93 -14.64
N PRO A 150 5.45 19.81 -14.94
CA PRO A 150 5.92 18.88 -15.98
C PRO A 150 5.71 17.39 -15.63
N PHE A 151 5.78 17.01 -14.36
CA PHE A 151 5.54 15.61 -13.95
C PHE A 151 4.06 15.23 -14.16
N CYS A 152 3.15 16.12 -13.76
CA CYS A 152 1.72 15.92 -13.93
C CYS A 152 1.32 15.80 -15.41
N THR A 153 1.88 16.65 -16.27
CA THR A 153 1.59 16.60 -17.71
C THR A 153 2.00 15.26 -18.31
N HIS A 154 3.17 14.72 -17.91
CA HIS A 154 3.63 13.42 -18.39
C HIS A 154 2.73 12.27 -17.91
N VAL A 155 2.36 12.26 -16.62
CA VAL A 155 1.42 11.26 -16.08
C VAL A 155 0.06 11.33 -16.76
N GLN A 156 -0.45 12.54 -17.02
CA GLN A 156 -1.71 12.76 -17.74
C GLN A 156 -1.68 12.23 -19.17
N GLN A 157 -0.59 12.47 -19.89
CA GLN A 157 -0.41 11.97 -21.26
C GLN A 157 -0.39 10.44 -21.29
N SER A 158 0.40 9.80 -20.41
CA SER A 158 0.49 8.34 -20.34
C SER A 158 -0.84 7.68 -19.95
N CYS A 159 -1.62 8.30 -19.06
CA CYS A 159 -2.93 7.77 -18.67
C CYS A 159 -3.99 7.95 -19.77
N SER A 160 -3.90 9.03 -20.54
CA SER A 160 -4.84 9.27 -21.66
C SER A 160 -4.68 8.22 -22.75
N ALA A 161 -3.47 7.70 -22.97
CA ALA A 161 -3.20 6.64 -23.94
C ALA A 161 -3.90 5.31 -23.63
N ILE A 162 -4.21 5.05 -22.36
CA ILE A 162 -4.94 3.85 -21.90
C ILE A 162 -6.42 4.14 -21.60
N GLY A 163 -6.94 5.27 -22.08
CA GLY A 163 -8.35 5.67 -21.90
C GLY A 163 -8.69 6.19 -20.50
N VAL A 164 -7.70 6.44 -19.64
CA VAL A 164 -7.92 6.98 -18.29
C VAL A 164 -7.88 8.50 -18.32
N LYS A 165 -9.05 9.13 -18.14
CA LYS A 165 -9.18 10.59 -18.13
C LYS A 165 -8.90 11.15 -16.72
N ILE A 166 -7.76 11.81 -16.52
CA ILE A 166 -7.42 12.46 -15.25
C ILE A 166 -7.94 13.90 -15.25
N VAL A 167 -8.94 14.19 -14.41
CA VAL A 167 -9.39 15.55 -14.16
C VAL A 167 -8.57 16.12 -13.00
N VAL A 168 -7.61 16.99 -13.29
CA VAL A 168 -6.92 17.78 -12.26
C VAL A 168 -7.80 18.98 -11.96
N LYS A 169 -8.42 19.01 -10.77
CA LYS A 169 -9.04 20.25 -10.29
C LYS A 169 -7.91 21.25 -10.00
N PRO A 170 -7.99 22.50 -10.47
CA PRO A 170 -7.00 23.51 -10.13
C PRO A 170 -7.03 23.72 -8.61
N THR A 171 -5.99 23.26 -7.93
CA THR A 171 -5.78 23.56 -6.52
C THR A 171 -5.44 25.06 -6.43
N PRO A 172 -6.01 25.83 -5.48
CA PRO A 172 -5.58 27.20 -5.25
C PRO A 172 -4.05 27.22 -5.06
N PRO A 173 -3.34 28.23 -5.60
CA PRO A 173 -1.89 28.26 -5.58
C PRO A 173 -1.40 28.18 -4.12
N LYS A 174 -0.88 27.01 -3.74
CA LYS A 174 -0.01 26.92 -2.56
C LYS A 174 1.26 27.68 -2.88
N LEU A 175 1.80 28.41 -1.90
CA LEU A 175 3.12 29.02 -1.98
C LEU A 175 4.09 28.00 -2.57
N VAL A 176 4.48 28.24 -3.82
CA VAL A 176 5.48 27.42 -4.50
C VAL A 176 6.79 27.80 -3.84
N LEU A 177 7.32 26.92 -2.99
CA LEU A 177 8.73 27.01 -2.66
C LEU A 177 9.49 26.86 -3.99
N PRO A 178 10.36 27.83 -4.34
CA PRO A 178 11.06 27.81 -5.61
C PRO A 178 11.82 26.50 -5.76
N GLN A 179 11.85 25.96 -6.98
CA GLN A 179 12.74 24.84 -7.27
C GLN A 179 14.17 25.26 -6.91
N PRO A 180 14.94 24.38 -6.26
CA PRO A 180 16.32 24.70 -5.93
C PRO A 180 17.05 25.05 -7.23
N THR A 181 17.58 26.27 -7.26
CA THR A 181 18.39 26.75 -8.36
C THR A 181 19.73 26.02 -8.38
N ASP A 182 20.47 26.13 -9.48
CA ASP A 182 21.86 25.65 -9.56
C ASP A 182 22.73 26.20 -8.41
N VAL A 183 22.39 27.38 -7.89
CA VAL A 183 23.07 28.01 -6.76
C VAL A 183 22.76 27.28 -5.45
N ASP A 184 21.49 26.90 -5.23
CA ASP A 184 21.05 26.14 -4.04
C ASP A 184 21.67 24.74 -3.99
N MET A 185 21.74 24.08 -5.15
CA MET A 185 22.39 22.77 -5.27
C MET A 185 23.90 22.85 -5.02
N ARG A 186 24.58 23.88 -5.56
CA ARG A 186 26.00 24.10 -5.27
C ARG A 186 26.25 24.37 -3.79
N LEU A 187 25.45 25.23 -3.17
CA LEU A 187 25.54 25.52 -1.73
C LEU A 187 25.35 24.25 -0.88
N CYS A 188 24.40 23.40 -1.26
CA CYS A 188 24.18 22.12 -0.59
C CYS A 188 25.38 21.18 -0.73
N TYR A 189 25.96 21.06 -1.93
CA TYR A 189 27.15 20.23 -2.15
C TYR A 189 28.39 20.77 -1.45
N THR A 190 28.59 22.09 -1.43
CA THR A 190 29.70 22.73 -0.70
C THR A 190 29.57 22.51 0.81
N LYS A 191 28.34 22.53 1.34
CA LYS A 191 28.10 22.46 2.79
C LYS A 191 27.99 21.03 3.33
N TYR A 192 27.42 20.10 2.57
CA TYR A 192 27.07 18.74 3.05
C TYR A 192 27.68 17.61 2.22
N GLY A 193 28.40 17.93 1.15
CA GLY A 193 28.92 16.93 0.20
C GLY A 193 27.83 16.26 -0.63
N ILE A 194 28.26 15.48 -1.64
CA ILE A 194 27.34 14.80 -2.58
C ILE A 194 26.41 13.85 -1.83
N VAL A 195 26.96 13.01 -0.96
CA VAL A 195 26.19 12.01 -0.21
C VAL A 195 25.18 12.66 0.73
N GLY A 196 25.57 13.73 1.46
CA GLY A 196 24.66 14.43 2.36
C GLY A 196 23.52 15.13 1.63
N CYS A 197 23.80 15.68 0.45
CA CYS A 197 22.80 16.35 -0.37
C CYS A 197 21.85 15.34 -1.06
N GLU A 198 22.35 14.19 -1.53
CA GLU A 198 21.52 13.09 -2.05
C GLU A 198 20.63 12.47 -0.97
N GLU A 199 21.11 12.34 0.27
CA GLU A 199 20.33 11.87 1.42
C GLU A 199 19.18 12.85 1.75
N MET A 200 19.44 14.15 1.70
CA MET A 200 18.41 15.19 1.87
C MET A 200 17.38 15.15 0.73
N LEU A 201 17.83 14.98 -0.51
CA LEU A 201 16.93 14.85 -1.66
C LEU A 201 16.10 13.56 -1.58
N ARG A 202 16.67 12.43 -1.15
CA ARG A 202 15.93 11.19 -0.90
C ARG A 202 14.85 11.33 0.16
N LYS A 203 15.07 12.16 1.17
CA LYS A 203 14.05 12.46 2.19
C LYS A 203 12.95 13.38 1.67
N CYS A 204 13.22 14.18 0.63
CA CYS A 204 12.26 15.09 0.00
C CYS A 204 11.53 14.47 -1.20
N PHE A 205 12.10 13.47 -1.88
CA PHE A 205 11.56 12.85 -3.09
C PHE A 205 11.19 11.38 -2.87
N ILE A 206 9.96 11.01 -3.23
CA ILE A 206 9.37 9.70 -2.88
C ILE A 206 9.71 8.58 -3.89
N SER A 207 10.37 8.87 -5.01
CA SER A 207 10.67 7.87 -6.06
C SER A 207 12.15 7.81 -6.49
N PRO A 208 12.78 6.62 -6.47
CA PRO A 208 14.13 6.38 -7.03
C PRO A 208 14.26 6.79 -8.51
N ALA A 209 13.17 6.72 -9.28
CA ALA A 209 13.19 7.10 -10.69
C ALA A 209 13.37 8.61 -10.89
N MET A 210 12.81 9.45 -10.00
CA MET A 210 13.00 10.90 -10.06
C MET A 210 14.41 11.30 -9.66
N ILE A 211 14.99 10.60 -8.67
CA ILE A 211 16.38 10.79 -8.27
C ILE A 211 17.30 10.51 -9.46
N ASN A 212 17.09 9.41 -10.18
CA ASN A 212 17.89 9.08 -11.36
C ASN A 212 17.74 10.12 -12.48
N ILE A 213 16.54 10.66 -12.72
CA ILE A 213 16.33 11.71 -13.75
C ILE A 213 17.09 13.00 -13.40
N VAL A 214 17.06 13.42 -12.12
CA VAL A 214 17.77 14.63 -11.65
C VAL A 214 19.28 14.41 -11.70
N LEU A 215 19.75 13.23 -11.25
CA LEU A 215 21.17 12.87 -11.29
C LEU A 215 21.70 12.72 -12.73
N ASP A 216 20.90 12.17 -13.65
CA ASP A 216 21.28 12.01 -15.06
C ASP A 216 21.23 13.34 -15.83
N GLY A 217 20.39 14.29 -15.41
CA GLY A 217 20.47 15.69 -15.87
C GLY A 217 21.80 16.32 -15.47
N PHE A 218 22.16 16.22 -14.19
CA PHE A 218 23.41 16.76 -13.64
C PHE A 218 24.67 16.12 -14.24
N LYS A 219 24.68 14.79 -14.42
CA LYS A 219 25.79 14.07 -15.07
C LYS A 219 26.00 14.56 -16.50
N ARG A 220 24.92 14.78 -17.26
CA ARG A 220 24.99 15.29 -18.63
C ARG A 220 25.51 16.72 -18.69
N ASP A 221 25.18 17.56 -17.72
CA ASP A 221 25.68 18.93 -17.65
C ASP A 221 27.13 19.03 -17.13
N CYS A 222 27.55 18.15 -16.21
CA CYS A 222 28.98 18.06 -15.83
C CYS A 222 29.83 17.61 -17.02
N LEU A 223 29.39 16.59 -17.77
CA LEU A 223 30.08 16.12 -18.99
C LEU A 223 30.22 17.21 -20.06
N LYS A 224 29.27 18.14 -20.15
CA LYS A 224 29.34 19.30 -21.07
C LYS A 224 30.23 20.43 -20.58
N ARG A 225 30.47 20.56 -19.27
CA ARG A 225 31.24 21.66 -18.67
C ARG A 225 32.47 21.11 -17.94
N ARG A 226 33.47 20.69 -18.72
CA ARG A 226 34.75 20.07 -18.26
C ARG A 226 35.40 20.80 -17.07
N LYS A 227 35.42 22.14 -17.07
CA LYS A 227 36.00 22.95 -15.99
C LYS A 227 35.27 22.85 -14.63
N LEU A 228 33.99 22.44 -14.60
CA LEU A 228 33.25 22.27 -13.36
C LEU A 228 33.64 20.97 -12.65
N CYS A 229 33.82 19.89 -13.39
CA CYS A 229 34.18 18.59 -12.80
C CYS A 229 35.64 18.56 -12.33
N ASP A 230 36.54 19.35 -12.94
CA ASP A 230 37.95 19.46 -12.49
C ASP A 230 38.10 20.14 -11.12
N SER A 231 37.10 20.92 -10.68
CA SER A 231 37.07 21.54 -9.33
C SER A 231 36.49 20.62 -8.24
N MET A 232 35.88 19.50 -8.64
CA MET A 232 35.35 18.47 -7.75
C MET A 232 36.30 17.27 -7.79
N GLY A 233 37.36 17.34 -6.98
CA GLY A 233 38.51 16.43 -6.96
C GLY A 233 38.29 15.02 -7.51
N SER A 234 39.07 14.69 -8.54
CA SER A 234 39.03 13.49 -9.40
C SER A 234 39.28 12.14 -8.71
N ALA A 235 39.33 12.08 -7.37
CA ALA A 235 39.73 10.88 -6.64
C ALA A 235 38.60 9.89 -6.33
N HIS A 236 37.32 10.30 -6.42
CA HIS A 236 36.19 9.43 -6.01
C HIS A 236 35.34 8.85 -7.14
N PHE A 237 35.55 9.26 -8.40
CA PHE A 237 34.70 8.81 -9.50
C PHE A 237 35.14 7.49 -10.16
N PHE A 238 36.36 7.01 -9.88
CA PHE A 238 36.93 5.83 -10.55
C PHE A 238 36.82 4.49 -9.79
N LEU A 239 36.27 4.46 -8.57
CA LEU A 239 36.20 3.23 -7.77
C LEU A 239 34.85 2.48 -7.83
N ALA A 240 33.87 2.94 -8.61
CA ALA A 240 32.53 2.30 -8.65
C ALA A 240 32.34 1.26 -9.76
N THR A 241 33.40 0.84 -10.47
CA THR A 241 33.32 -0.23 -11.48
C THR A 241 34.52 -1.17 -11.41
N ARG A 242 34.52 -2.11 -10.45
CA ARG A 242 35.20 -3.43 -10.60
C ARG A 242 34.87 -4.35 -9.41
N ARG A 243 34.72 -5.65 -9.75
CA ARG A 243 34.51 -6.87 -8.93
C ARG A 243 33.07 -7.26 -8.57
N ILE A 244 32.47 -8.03 -9.48
CA ILE A 244 31.78 -9.28 -9.15
C ILE A 244 32.68 -10.39 -9.72
N GLU A 245 33.42 -11.08 -8.85
CA GLU A 245 34.00 -12.39 -9.16
C GLU A 245 33.02 -13.43 -8.64
N ILE A 246 32.61 -14.34 -9.53
CA ILE A 246 31.83 -15.53 -9.21
C ILE A 246 32.82 -16.59 -8.71
N ILE A 247 32.55 -17.12 -7.52
CA ILE A 247 32.97 -18.46 -7.11
C ILE A 247 31.68 -19.26 -6.95
#